data_AF-A0AAV6TSQ5-F1
#
_entry.id   AF-A0AAV6TSQ5-F1
#
_cell.length_a   1.000
_cell.length_b   1.000
_cell.length_c   1.000
_cell.angle_alpha   90.00
_cell.angle_beta   90.00
_cell.angle_gamma   90.00
#
_symmetry.space_group_name_H-M   'P 1'
#
loop_
_entity.id
_entity.type
_entity.pdbx_description
1 polymer ?
#
loop_
_entity_poly.entity_id
_entity_poly.type
_entity_poly.pdbx_seq_one_letter_code
_entity_poly.pdbx_strand_id
1 'polypeptide(L)'
;MITLSIHACGCYVSRLEDGKTRLLIFLRLPLVENTEMDWRYKTVSQKRGALGFENKNLPWPRGKGLGGSRQLNFFMYVPGNRRDYDTCEREGVEVWG
;
A
#
# COMPACT_ATOMS: atom_id res chain seq x y z
N MET A 1 -12.19 0.78 2.50
CA MET A 1 -12.52 0.15 3.80
C MET A 1 -13.10 1.20 4.72
N ILE A 2 -12.39 2.30 5.01
CA ILE A 2 -12.95 3.42 5.80
C ILE A 2 -14.19 4.05 5.12
N THR A 3 -14.17 4.25 3.79
CA THR A 3 -15.32 4.81 3.04
C THR A 3 -16.59 3.96 3.06
N LEU A 4 -16.48 2.63 3.21
CA LEU A 4 -17.63 1.72 3.33
C LEU A 4 -18.28 1.84 4.72
N SER A 5 -17.46 1.98 5.77
CA SER A 5 -17.93 2.20 7.14
C SER A 5 -18.64 3.55 7.29
N ILE A 6 -18.20 4.59 6.57
CA ILE A 6 -18.83 5.93 6.61
C ILE A 6 -20.18 5.95 5.87
N HIS A 7 -20.35 5.15 4.81
CA HIS A 7 -21.63 5.01 4.11
C HIS A 7 -22.73 4.40 5.00
N ALA A 8 -22.36 3.54 5.95
CA ALA A 8 -23.31 3.01 6.95
C ALA A 8 -23.84 4.09 7.90
N CYS A 9 -23.20 5.27 7.96
CA CYS A 9 -23.57 6.39 8.82
C CYS A 9 -24.27 7.54 8.06
N GLY A 10 -24.57 7.38 6.76
CA GLY A 10 -25.34 8.37 5.97
C GLY A 10 -24.57 9.60 5.50
N CYS A 11 -23.25 9.67 5.67
CA CYS A 11 -22.46 10.78 5.15
C CYS A 11 -22.08 10.57 3.68
N TYR A 12 -22.54 11.45 2.80
CA TYR A 12 -22.13 11.48 1.40
C TYR A 12 -20.68 11.95 1.27
N VAL A 13 -19.80 11.07 0.78
CA VAL A 13 -18.42 11.38 0.40
C VAL A 13 -18.33 11.32 -1.12
N SER A 14 -18.13 12.46 -1.78
CA SER A 14 -17.81 12.51 -3.20
C SER A 14 -16.34 12.16 -3.42
N ARG A 15 -16.07 11.31 -4.43
CA ARG A 15 -14.75 10.74 -4.68
C ARG A 15 -14.31 11.03 -6.12
N LEU A 16 -13.17 11.72 -6.27
CA LEU A 16 -12.49 11.88 -7.55
C LEU A 16 -11.59 10.64 -7.77
N GLU A 17 -11.82 9.87 -8.83
CA GLU A 17 -11.10 8.62 -9.10
C GLU A 17 -10.78 8.47 -10.60
N ASP A 18 -9.50 8.27 -10.93
CA ASP A 18 -9.04 7.84 -12.26
C ASP A 18 -9.38 6.35 -12.45
N GLY A 19 -10.44 6.07 -13.19
CA GLY A 19 -11.02 4.73 -13.31
C GLY A 19 -10.25 3.77 -14.22
N LYS A 20 -9.55 2.78 -13.64
CA LYS A 20 -9.16 1.50 -14.30
C LYS A 20 -8.99 0.36 -13.27
N THR A 21 -10.06 -0.12 -12.65
CA THR A 21 -9.99 -1.29 -11.74
C THR A 21 -10.05 -2.60 -12.55
N ARG A 22 -8.96 -3.39 -12.61
CA ARG A 22 -8.95 -4.70 -13.29
C ARG A 22 -8.78 -5.84 -12.28
N LEU A 23 -9.73 -6.78 -12.25
CA LEU A 23 -9.84 -7.89 -11.28
C LEU A 23 -8.75 -8.98 -11.38
N LEU A 24 -7.93 -9.02 -12.43
CA LEU A 24 -6.99 -10.13 -12.72
C LEU A 24 -5.56 -9.81 -12.28
N ILE A 25 -5.38 -9.53 -11.00
CA ILE A 25 -4.14 -8.96 -10.50
C ILE A 25 -3.16 -10.03 -9.98
N PHE A 26 -3.67 -11.21 -9.60
CA PHE A 26 -2.88 -12.35 -9.10
C PHE A 26 -1.80 -12.87 -10.07
N LEU A 27 -2.09 -12.99 -11.36
CA LEU A 27 -1.12 -13.50 -12.34
C LEU A 27 -0.17 -12.39 -12.85
N ARG A 28 -0.42 -11.14 -12.50
CA ARG A 28 0.21 -9.97 -13.14
C ARG A 28 1.16 -9.20 -12.22
N LEU A 29 1.27 -9.55 -10.93
CA LEU A 29 2.08 -8.82 -9.94
C LEU A 29 3.49 -8.44 -10.40
N PRO A 30 4.35 -9.35 -10.90
CA PRO A 30 5.68 -8.98 -11.40
C PRO A 30 5.64 -8.12 -12.69
N LEU A 31 4.48 -8.00 -13.32
CA LEU A 31 4.26 -7.24 -14.57
C LEU A 31 3.52 -5.91 -14.35
N VAL A 32 3.11 -5.58 -13.11
CA VAL A 32 2.42 -4.29 -12.83
C VAL A 32 3.41 -3.21 -12.40
N GLU A 33 4.63 -3.58 -11.98
CA GLU A 33 5.70 -2.63 -11.73
C GLU A 33 5.96 -1.77 -12.96
N ASN A 34 6.06 -0.45 -12.77
CA ASN A 34 6.36 0.48 -13.86
C ASN A 34 5.26 0.56 -14.96
N THR A 35 4.00 0.23 -14.63
CA THR A 35 2.83 0.40 -15.52
C THR A 35 2.02 1.66 -15.18
N GLU A 36 0.95 1.98 -15.91
CA GLU A 36 0.04 3.11 -15.58
C GLU A 36 -0.64 2.97 -14.20
N MET A 37 -0.74 1.74 -13.71
CA MET A 37 -1.35 1.40 -12.42
C MET A 37 -0.38 1.59 -11.25
N ASP A 38 0.85 1.99 -11.51
CA ASP A 38 1.88 2.26 -10.52
C ASP A 38 2.19 3.76 -10.50
N TRP A 39 2.36 4.35 -9.31
CA TRP A 39 2.89 5.70 -9.14
C TRP A 39 4.37 5.81 -9.49
N ARG A 40 5.09 4.69 -9.54
CA ARG A 40 6.51 4.58 -9.97
C ARG A 40 7.45 5.45 -9.13
N TYR A 41 7.21 5.50 -7.82
CA TYR A 41 8.12 6.21 -6.93
C TYR A 41 9.49 5.55 -6.91
N LYS A 42 10.51 6.38 -6.69
CA LYS A 42 11.87 5.92 -6.41
C LYS A 42 12.27 6.46 -5.05
N THR A 43 12.98 5.64 -4.28
CA THR A 43 13.56 6.11 -3.03
C THR A 43 14.70 7.09 -3.30
N VAL A 44 15.00 7.92 -2.32
CA VAL A 44 16.26 8.69 -2.30
C VAL A 44 17.46 7.73 -2.19
N SER A 45 18.64 8.19 -2.60
CA SER A 45 19.86 7.38 -2.58
C SER A 45 20.16 6.83 -1.19
N GLN A 46 20.25 5.51 -1.08
CA GLN A 46 20.47 4.82 0.19
C GLN A 46 21.97 4.69 0.47
N LYS A 47 22.44 5.23 1.61
CA LYS A 47 23.87 5.18 1.97
C LYS A 47 24.40 3.76 2.18
N ARG A 48 23.58 2.89 2.80
CA ARG A 48 23.93 1.52 3.21
C ARG A 48 23.10 0.43 2.50
N GLY A 49 22.27 0.81 1.54
CA GLY A 49 21.37 -0.11 0.84
C GLY A 49 21.41 0.09 -0.68
N ALA A 50 20.62 -0.69 -1.41
CA ALA A 50 20.44 -0.54 -2.86
C ALA A 50 21.74 -0.62 -3.68
N LEU A 51 22.74 -1.37 -3.21
CA LEU A 51 24.07 -1.46 -3.83
C LEU A 51 24.04 -2.05 -5.25
N GLY A 52 23.01 -2.83 -5.59
CA GLY A 52 22.81 -3.40 -6.92
C GLY A 52 21.99 -2.53 -7.88
N PHE A 53 21.60 -1.31 -7.47
CA PHE A 53 20.78 -0.40 -8.28
C PHE A 53 21.55 0.86 -8.65
N GLU A 54 21.31 1.36 -9.86
CA GLU A 54 21.87 2.63 -10.32
C GLU A 54 21.50 3.77 -9.36
N ASN A 55 22.49 4.60 -9.02
CA ASN A 55 22.38 5.69 -8.06
C ASN A 55 21.97 5.28 -6.62
N LYS A 56 21.93 3.98 -6.30
CA LYS A 56 21.44 3.44 -5.02
C LYS A 56 20.00 3.83 -4.70
N ASN A 57 19.16 3.96 -5.73
CA ASN A 57 17.74 4.26 -5.60
C ASN A 57 16.92 3.01 -5.90
N LEU A 58 15.96 2.69 -5.04
CA LEU A 58 15.09 1.52 -5.20
C LEU A 58 13.77 1.92 -5.87
N PRO A 59 13.23 1.10 -6.79
CA PRO A 59 11.85 1.22 -7.20
C PRO A 59 10.92 0.97 -6.00
N TRP A 60 9.91 1.82 -5.83
CA TRP A 60 8.95 1.73 -4.74
C TRP A 60 7.52 1.72 -5.31
N PRO A 61 7.04 0.55 -5.77
CA PRO A 61 5.77 0.46 -6.47
C PRO A 61 4.59 0.75 -5.54
N ARG A 62 3.65 1.59 -6.00
CA ARG A 62 2.42 1.94 -5.27
C ARG A 62 1.25 1.99 -6.24
N GLY A 63 0.19 1.26 -5.91
CA GLY A 63 -1.02 1.23 -6.73
C GLY A 63 -1.67 2.60 -6.89
N LYS A 64 -1.85 3.00 -8.14
CA LYS A 64 -2.56 4.20 -8.59
C LYS A 64 -3.96 3.79 -9.07
N GLY A 65 -5.01 4.36 -8.45
CA GLY A 65 -6.41 4.06 -8.71
C GLY A 65 -7.18 3.46 -7.52
N LEU A 66 -8.42 3.05 -7.74
CA LEU A 66 -9.35 2.63 -6.70
C LEU A 66 -8.87 1.38 -5.93
N GLY A 67 -8.73 1.50 -4.62
CA GLY A 67 -8.16 0.44 -3.77
C GLY A 67 -6.65 0.59 -3.55
N GLY A 68 -6.01 1.55 -4.23
CA GLY A 68 -4.62 1.95 -4.02
C GLY A 68 -3.65 0.77 -4.11
N SER A 69 -2.71 0.70 -3.19
CA SER A 69 -1.66 -0.33 -3.20
C SER A 69 -2.16 -1.74 -2.89
N ARG A 70 -3.41 -1.92 -2.42
CA ARG A 70 -3.99 -3.27 -2.26
C ARG A 70 -4.15 -4.00 -3.60
N GLN A 71 -4.23 -3.25 -4.70
CA GLN A 71 -4.25 -3.80 -6.04
C GLN A 71 -2.89 -4.40 -6.44
N LEU A 72 -1.77 -3.84 -5.94
CA LEU A 72 -0.41 -4.31 -6.28
C LEU A 72 0.21 -5.20 -5.19
N ASN A 73 -0.51 -5.49 -4.12
CA ASN A 73 0.04 -6.26 -3.01
C ASN A 73 0.03 -7.76 -3.34
N PHE A 74 0.93 -8.53 -2.73
CA PHE A 74 1.06 -9.98 -2.91
C PHE A 74 -0.08 -10.82 -2.29
N PHE A 75 -1.20 -10.21 -1.92
CA PHE A 75 -2.36 -10.85 -1.27
C PHE A 75 -2.07 -11.62 0.03
N MET A 76 -0.87 -11.51 0.58
CA MET A 76 -0.54 -12.11 1.87
C MET A 76 -1.24 -11.35 2.99
N TYR A 77 -2.03 -12.09 3.77
CA TYR A 77 -2.58 -11.63 5.03
C TYR A 77 -1.88 -12.37 6.16
N VAL A 78 -1.00 -11.65 6.86
CA VAL A 78 -0.26 -12.17 8.01
C VAL A 78 -0.42 -11.16 9.14
N PRO A 79 -1.11 -11.51 10.24
CA PRO A 79 -1.19 -10.64 11.41
C PRO A 79 0.21 -10.49 12.03
N GLY A 80 0.48 -9.32 12.63
CA GLY A 80 1.75 -9.05 13.29
C GLY A 80 1.95 -9.90 14.56
N ASN A 81 3.15 -9.87 15.13
CA ASN A 81 3.41 -10.50 16.41
C ASN A 81 2.73 -9.71 17.53
N ARG A 82 2.08 -10.40 18.49
CA ARG A 82 1.43 -9.76 19.65
C ARG A 82 2.37 -8.80 20.40
N ARG A 83 3.65 -9.16 20.53
CA ARG A 83 4.64 -8.32 21.23
C ARG A 83 4.85 -6.95 20.58
N ASP A 84 4.68 -6.85 19.26
CA ASP A 84 4.82 -5.58 18.55
C ASP A 84 3.63 -4.67 18.90
N TYR A 85 2.41 -5.24 18.98
CA TYR A 85 1.23 -4.51 19.43
C TYR A 85 1.35 -4.08 20.90
N ASP A 86 1.80 -4.97 21.79
CA ASP A 86 2.04 -4.63 23.20
C ASP A 86 3.10 -3.52 23.36
N THR A 87 4.09 -3.45 22.46
CA THR A 87 5.10 -2.39 22.46
C THR A 87 4.50 -1.06 22.04
N CYS A 88 3.66 -1.04 20.99
CA CYS A 88 2.92 0.15 20.59
C CYS A 88 2.02 0.70 21.73
N GLU A 89 1.34 -0.17 22.50
CA GLU A 89 0.56 0.23 23.69
C GLU A 89 1.44 0.95 24.71
N ARG A 90 2.62 0.40 24.99
CA ARG A 90 3.57 0.97 25.96
C ARG A 90 4.14 2.31 25.51
N GLU A 91 4.32 2.51 24.21
CA GLU A 91 4.78 3.78 23.63
C GLU A 91 3.66 4.84 23.60
N GLY A 92 2.48 4.54 24.13
CA GLY A 92 1.35 5.46 24.21
C GLY A 92 0.57 5.59 22.90
N VAL A 93 0.82 4.70 21.94
CA VAL A 93 -0.05 4.55 20.78
C VAL A 93 -1.21 3.68 21.22
N GLU A 94 -2.39 4.29 21.36
CA GLU A 94 -3.63 3.56 21.61
C GLU A 94 -3.84 2.55 20.46
N VAL A 95 -3.58 1.28 20.72
CA VAL A 95 -3.92 0.20 19.80
C VAL A 95 -5.22 -0.44 20.26
N TRP A 96 -6.07 -0.71 19.28
CA TRP A 96 -7.40 -1.27 19.45
C TRP A 96 -7.23 -2.76 19.74
N GLY A 97 -7.29 -3.12 21.02
CA GLY A 97 -7.40 -4.49 21.50
C GLY A 97 -8.77 -5.09 21.24
#